data_AF-A0A831RW72-F1
#
_entry.id   AF-A0A831RW72-F1
#
_cell.length_a   1.000
_cell.length_b   1.000
_cell.length_c   1.000
_cell.angle_alpha   90.00
_cell.angle_beta   90.00
_cell.angle_gamma   90.00
#
_symmetry.space_group_name_H-M   'P 1'
#
loop_
_entity.id
_entity.type
_entity.pdbx_description
1 polymer ?
#
loop_
_entity_poly.entity_id
_entity_poly.type
_entity_poly.pdbx_seq_one_letter_code
_entity_poly.pdbx_strand_id
1 'polypeptide(L)'
;MRIQALNSSTVVASTDIVLPVASEADCQNCHALTLDCADPDLSPLIRSDSCTQAAVSPTRFSKTVFDVASLDDPAPGDTRNQQLLNAAKINILRLHDVKHGAKYPAAWGSCDAGTAPENANNWNGNCLAKRTPIQCSQCHYSPAVDLAQLGPTDDVASQVFQKTVGTSMSSVMHKFHSQYGALFPDMPPPDDTTRNKPAVDHGYPDADPKQSVKEYVLQETCYQCHPGKRTQCLRGAMFSGGVVCQDCHGEMADVGHDFTSGGTRVPWASEPKCQSCHTGDAGRPNHPSGAIVADDGIRLLQAYVNDANAPIASPNSRFAENENLYRQSGNEKTLQFSQGHKGVMCEGCHGSTHAIWPIDNPFANDNVAATQLQGHKGSIIQCGTCHTGDLGLTLQGPHGLHPVAPISMNSGQPDTGVDITVWNRDHKDADRTLCQNCHGKDGLGTVLSRAAADRTLECDKLNRNGCQNYNINGKNRKLLFVDKGTEISCDLCHSNKINDD
;
A
#
# COMPACT_ATOMS: atom_id res chain seq x y z
N MET A 1 13.70 1.96 -12.31
CA MET A 1 13.69 1.40 -13.67
C MET A 1 13.21 2.48 -14.62
N ARG A 2 13.81 2.61 -15.81
CA ARG A 2 13.32 3.53 -16.85
C ARG A 2 12.39 2.80 -17.81
N ILE A 3 11.19 3.33 -18.01
CA ILE A 3 10.26 2.91 -19.07
C ILE A 3 10.41 3.88 -20.24
N GLN A 4 10.46 3.36 -21.46
CA GLN A 4 10.56 4.16 -22.67
C GLN A 4 9.47 3.75 -23.65
N ALA A 5 8.76 4.72 -24.20
CA ALA A 5 7.89 4.54 -25.35
C ALA A 5 8.73 4.74 -26.62
N LEU A 6 8.68 3.77 -27.52
CA LEU A 6 9.42 3.78 -28.77
C LEU A 6 8.44 3.94 -29.94
N ASN A 7 8.73 4.87 -30.85
CA ASN A 7 8.18 4.82 -32.20
C ASN A 7 9.27 4.26 -33.12
N SER A 8 9.07 3.02 -33.56
CA SER A 8 10.12 2.22 -34.21
C SER A 8 11.34 2.10 -33.29
N SER A 9 12.47 2.74 -33.61
CA SER A 9 13.68 2.74 -32.77
C SER A 9 13.93 4.07 -32.05
N THR A 10 13.04 5.05 -32.20
CA THR A 10 13.20 6.38 -31.58
C THR A 10 12.41 6.44 -30.28
N VAL A 11 13.07 6.84 -29.20
CA VAL A 11 12.40 7.13 -27.93
C VAL A 11 11.56 8.39 -28.10
N VAL A 12 10.24 8.26 -27.95
CA VAL A 12 9.27 9.36 -28.06
C VAL A 12 8.78 9.86 -26.69
N ALA A 13 8.91 9.03 -25.64
CA ALA A 13 8.66 9.41 -24.26
C ALA A 13 9.40 8.47 -23.31
N SER A 14 9.64 8.91 -22.08
CA SER A 14 10.19 8.06 -21.02
C SER A 14 9.79 8.54 -19.63
N THR A 15 9.71 7.61 -18.68
CA THR A 15 9.54 7.92 -17.26
C THR A 15 10.32 6.92 -16.41
N ASP A 16 10.80 7.37 -15.26
CA ASP A 16 11.47 6.54 -14.27
C ASP A 16 10.49 6.14 -13.17
N ILE A 17 10.40 4.83 -12.92
CA ILE A 17 9.53 4.25 -11.90
C ILE A 17 10.32 3.47 -10.85
N VAL A 18 9.72 3.35 -9.67
CA VAL A 18 10.16 2.39 -8.64
C VAL A 18 9.46 1.06 -8.91
N LEU A 19 10.22 -0.03 -8.92
CA LEU A 19 9.64 -1.37 -9.00
C LEU A 19 9.35 -1.91 -7.61
N PRO A 20 8.22 -2.60 -7.42
CA PRO A 20 8.01 -3.36 -6.20
C PRO A 20 9.04 -4.50 -6.15
N VAL A 21 9.75 -4.61 -5.03
CA VAL A 21 10.59 -5.76 -4.72
C VAL A 21 9.87 -6.61 -3.68
N ALA A 22 9.56 -7.84 -4.04
CA ALA A 22 8.88 -8.82 -3.18
C ALA A 22 9.86 -9.85 -2.59
N SER A 23 11.16 -9.53 -2.53
CA SER A 23 12.22 -10.50 -2.23
C SER A 23 12.45 -10.76 -0.74
N GLU A 24 11.67 -10.19 0.17
CA GLU A 24 11.96 -10.24 1.61
C GLU A 24 10.72 -10.74 2.39
N ALA A 25 10.78 -12.02 2.78
CA ALA A 25 10.12 -12.50 3.98
C ALA A 25 11.22 -12.62 5.06
N ASP A 26 11.32 -11.64 5.94
CA ASP A 26 12.46 -11.54 6.87
C ASP A 26 12.28 -12.39 8.15
N CYS A 27 12.42 -13.70 8.02
CA CYS A 27 12.23 -14.60 9.16
C CYS A 27 13.40 -14.60 10.16
N GLN A 28 14.51 -13.90 9.89
CA GLN A 28 15.78 -14.11 10.60
C GLN A 28 15.74 -13.65 12.06
N ASN A 29 14.95 -12.63 12.39
CA ASN A 29 14.86 -12.11 13.77
C ASN A 29 14.34 -13.15 14.78
N CYS A 30 13.65 -14.22 14.33
CA CYS A 30 13.15 -15.26 15.22
C CYS A 30 13.68 -16.66 14.88
N HIS A 31 13.96 -16.91 13.59
CA HIS A 31 14.38 -18.22 13.07
C HIS A 31 15.89 -18.37 12.83
N ALA A 32 16.70 -17.37 13.18
CA ALA A 32 18.15 -17.48 13.24
C ALA A 32 18.66 -17.40 14.69
N LEU A 33 19.94 -17.74 14.88
CA LEU A 33 20.61 -17.54 16.16
C LEU A 33 20.88 -16.04 16.37
N THR A 34 20.82 -15.59 17.63
CA THR A 34 21.16 -14.21 17.99
C THR A 34 22.57 -13.82 17.57
N LEU A 35 23.52 -14.77 17.65
CA LEU A 35 24.91 -14.55 17.25
C LEU A 35 25.04 -14.29 15.75
N ASP A 36 24.27 -15.01 14.94
CA ASP A 36 24.29 -14.87 13.47
C ASP A 36 23.75 -13.50 13.04
N CYS A 37 22.71 -13.01 13.72
CA CYS A 37 22.14 -11.68 13.48
C CYS A 37 23.10 -10.52 13.85
N ALA A 38 24.03 -10.79 14.78
CA ALA A 38 25.05 -9.85 15.23
C ALA A 38 26.40 -10.02 14.52
N ASP A 39 26.47 -10.88 13.50
CA ASP A 39 27.71 -11.20 12.79
C ASP A 39 28.38 -9.91 12.25
N PRO A 40 29.67 -9.68 12.57
CA PRO A 40 30.36 -8.45 12.22
C PRO A 40 30.54 -8.25 10.70
N ASP A 41 30.48 -9.31 9.90
CA ASP A 41 30.62 -9.28 8.44
C ASP A 41 29.30 -8.94 7.73
N LEU A 42 28.18 -8.85 8.46
CA LEU A 42 26.95 -8.27 7.96
C LEU A 42 27.07 -6.75 7.85
N SER A 43 26.41 -6.18 6.83
CA SER A 43 26.27 -4.72 6.72
C SER A 43 25.65 -4.13 7.99
N PRO A 44 26.07 -2.95 8.45
CA PRO A 44 25.43 -2.26 9.58
C PRO A 44 23.92 -2.05 9.42
N LEU A 45 23.42 -1.99 8.18
CA LEU A 45 21.98 -1.89 7.87
C LEU A 45 21.22 -3.22 8.03
N ILE A 46 21.95 -4.31 8.25
CA ILE A 46 21.45 -5.68 8.27
C ILE A 46 21.60 -6.29 9.66
N ARG A 47 22.70 -5.98 10.35
CA ARG A 47 22.91 -6.39 11.75
C ARG A 47 21.73 -5.94 12.61
N SER A 48 21.25 -6.86 13.43
CA SER A 48 20.05 -6.69 14.23
C SER A 48 20.30 -7.23 15.64
N ASP A 49 20.17 -6.36 16.63
CA ASP A 49 20.10 -6.72 18.05
C ASP A 49 18.68 -7.16 18.47
N SER A 50 17.69 -6.90 17.61
CA SER A 50 16.29 -7.32 17.80
C SER A 50 16.07 -8.82 17.54
N CYS A 51 17.12 -9.55 17.17
CA CYS A 51 17.05 -10.98 16.92
C CYS A 51 16.89 -11.73 18.25
N THR A 52 15.84 -12.53 18.37
CA THR A 52 15.38 -13.11 19.64
C THR A 52 15.64 -14.61 19.77
N GLN A 53 16.09 -15.28 18.68
CA GLN A 53 16.23 -16.74 18.56
C GLN A 53 14.98 -17.53 19.02
N ALA A 54 13.81 -16.89 19.07
CA ALA A 54 12.68 -17.42 19.82
C ALA A 54 12.05 -18.66 19.18
N ALA A 55 12.19 -18.82 17.86
CA ALA A 55 11.68 -19.97 17.11
C ALA A 55 12.69 -21.11 16.97
N VAL A 56 13.98 -20.89 17.27
CA VAL A 56 15.01 -21.94 17.31
C VAL A 56 15.30 -22.44 18.73
N SER A 57 14.91 -21.68 19.75
CA SER A 57 15.10 -22.05 21.16
C SER A 57 14.09 -23.10 21.65
N PRO A 58 14.56 -24.26 22.18
CA PRO A 58 13.69 -25.31 22.71
C PRO A 58 12.94 -24.92 23.99
N THR A 59 13.31 -23.79 24.61
CA THR A 59 12.70 -23.30 25.86
C THR A 59 11.66 -22.20 25.65
N ARG A 60 11.52 -21.68 24.42
CA ARG A 60 10.52 -20.65 24.07
C ARG A 60 9.40 -21.22 23.19
N PHE A 61 9.37 -20.86 21.89
CA PHE A 61 8.25 -21.16 21.00
C PHE A 61 8.43 -22.46 20.24
N SER A 62 9.67 -22.86 19.94
CA SER A 62 9.90 -24.13 19.25
C SER A 62 9.41 -25.31 20.10
N LYS A 63 9.63 -25.24 21.43
CA LYS A 63 9.35 -26.31 22.41
C LYS A 63 9.92 -27.66 21.98
N THR A 64 10.98 -27.65 21.17
CA THR A 64 11.54 -28.84 20.52
C THR A 64 12.99 -28.58 20.16
N VAL A 65 13.85 -29.57 20.42
CA VAL A 65 15.24 -29.57 19.96
C VAL A 65 15.26 -29.98 18.49
N PHE A 66 16.09 -29.33 17.68
CA PHE A 66 16.38 -29.72 16.31
C PHE A 66 17.75 -29.17 15.88
N ASP A 67 18.30 -29.69 14.79
CA ASP A 67 19.54 -29.20 14.19
C ASP A 67 19.35 -27.77 13.65
N VAL A 68 19.96 -26.78 14.30
CA VAL A 68 19.87 -25.36 13.91
C VAL A 68 21.03 -25.01 12.98
N ALA A 69 20.70 -24.64 11.75
CA ALA A 69 21.65 -24.06 10.82
C ALA A 69 22.09 -22.69 11.32
N SER A 70 23.39 -22.43 11.26
CA SER A 70 24.02 -21.18 11.64
C SER A 70 24.89 -20.63 10.52
N LEU A 71 25.47 -19.47 10.77
CA LEU A 71 26.42 -18.86 9.86
C LEU A 71 27.85 -19.47 9.94
N ASP A 72 28.12 -20.35 10.91
CA ASP A 72 29.39 -21.09 11.05
C ASP A 72 29.45 -22.34 10.14
N ASP A 73 28.29 -22.90 9.80
CA ASP A 73 28.11 -23.90 8.73
C ASP A 73 27.21 -23.29 7.65
N PRO A 74 27.78 -22.41 6.79
CA PRO A 74 27.01 -21.40 6.10
C PRO A 74 26.00 -22.02 5.14
N ALA A 75 24.75 -21.63 5.33
CA ALA A 75 23.69 -21.86 4.35
C ALA A 75 24.08 -21.29 2.97
N PRO A 76 23.51 -21.81 1.86
CA PRO A 76 23.82 -21.30 0.53
C PRO A 76 23.58 -19.79 0.39
N GLY A 77 24.41 -19.08 -0.37
CA GLY A 77 24.25 -17.66 -0.66
C GLY A 77 25.57 -16.97 -0.98
N ASP A 78 25.54 -16.01 -1.92
CA ASP A 78 26.71 -15.28 -2.40
C ASP A 78 27.15 -14.17 -1.43
N THR A 79 26.24 -13.73 -0.57
CA THR A 79 26.47 -12.68 0.44
C THR A 79 26.12 -13.16 1.83
N ARG A 80 26.75 -12.60 2.87
CA ARG A 80 26.48 -12.97 4.27
C ARG A 80 25.00 -12.78 4.66
N ASN A 81 24.35 -11.75 4.13
CA ASN A 81 22.90 -11.53 4.30
C ASN A 81 22.06 -12.64 3.65
N GLN A 82 22.42 -13.09 2.44
CA GLN A 82 21.73 -14.22 1.82
C GLN A 82 21.92 -15.51 2.62
N GLN A 83 23.11 -15.74 3.15
CA GLN A 83 23.39 -16.89 4.03
C GLN A 83 22.54 -16.82 5.29
N LEU A 84 22.43 -15.67 5.96
CA LEU A 84 21.60 -15.49 7.16
C LEU A 84 20.12 -15.77 6.86
N LEU A 85 19.59 -15.16 5.80
CA LEU A 85 18.20 -15.38 5.37
C LEU A 85 17.94 -16.85 5.00
N ASN A 86 18.91 -17.52 4.38
CA ASN A 86 18.77 -18.93 4.00
C ASN A 86 18.96 -19.87 5.20
N ALA A 87 19.80 -19.54 6.17
CA ALA A 87 19.89 -20.26 7.44
C ALA A 87 18.54 -20.21 8.18
N ALA A 88 17.91 -19.03 8.27
CA ALA A 88 16.58 -18.88 8.84
C ALA A 88 15.52 -19.73 8.11
N LYS A 89 15.54 -19.77 6.77
CA LYS A 89 14.65 -20.65 5.99
C LYS A 89 14.91 -22.13 6.22
N ILE A 90 16.18 -22.55 6.31
CA ILE A 90 16.54 -23.93 6.63
C ILE A 90 16.02 -24.29 8.03
N ASN A 91 16.18 -23.40 9.01
CA ASN A 91 15.66 -23.61 10.37
C ASN A 91 14.14 -23.77 10.40
N ILE A 92 13.41 -23.01 9.58
CA ILE A 92 11.95 -23.18 9.40
C ILE A 92 11.64 -24.59 8.85
N LEU A 93 12.33 -25.02 7.79
CA LEU A 93 12.11 -26.34 7.18
C LEU A 93 12.44 -27.47 8.15
N ARG A 94 13.56 -27.37 8.88
CA ARG A 94 13.99 -28.35 9.87
C ARG A 94 13.03 -28.45 11.04
N LEU A 95 12.58 -27.31 11.57
CA LEU A 95 11.55 -27.29 12.61
C LEU A 95 10.22 -27.89 12.11
N HIS A 96 9.84 -27.59 10.87
CA HIS A 96 8.65 -28.17 10.24
C HIS A 96 8.76 -29.69 10.08
N ASP A 97 9.90 -30.19 9.59
CA ASP A 97 10.21 -31.61 9.46
C ASP A 97 10.11 -32.34 10.81
N VAL A 98 10.69 -31.80 11.88
CA VAL A 98 10.63 -32.41 13.21
C VAL A 98 9.19 -32.44 13.76
N LYS A 99 8.42 -31.35 13.60
CA LYS A 99 7.06 -31.26 14.16
C LYS A 99 6.00 -32.00 13.34
N HIS A 100 6.17 -32.05 12.03
CA HIS A 100 5.11 -32.44 11.10
C HIS A 100 5.52 -33.56 10.13
N GLY A 101 6.80 -33.93 10.06
CA GLY A 101 7.34 -34.89 9.10
C GLY A 101 6.67 -36.26 9.11
N ALA A 102 6.29 -36.76 10.29
CA ALA A 102 5.55 -38.02 10.42
C ALA A 102 4.12 -37.97 9.84
N LYS A 103 3.58 -36.77 9.60
CA LYS A 103 2.22 -36.52 9.09
C LYS A 103 2.21 -36.08 7.63
N TYR A 104 3.35 -36.14 6.93
CA TYR A 104 3.39 -35.80 5.52
C TYR A 104 2.46 -36.69 4.69
N PRO A 105 1.83 -36.15 3.63
CA PRO A 105 0.95 -36.95 2.78
C PRO A 105 1.71 -38.15 2.20
N ALA A 106 1.01 -39.27 2.02
CA ALA A 106 1.62 -40.52 1.54
C ALA A 106 2.44 -40.36 0.25
N ALA A 107 2.00 -39.48 -0.67
CA ALA A 107 2.71 -39.17 -1.92
C ALA A 107 4.11 -38.57 -1.71
N TRP A 108 4.37 -37.93 -0.57
CA TRP A 108 5.65 -37.32 -0.25
C TRP A 108 6.55 -38.24 0.59
N GLY A 109 6.00 -39.30 1.18
CA GLY A 109 6.68 -40.16 2.14
C GLY A 109 6.85 -39.49 3.51
N SER A 110 6.95 -40.31 4.57
CA SER A 110 7.18 -39.80 5.93
C SER A 110 8.62 -39.34 6.11
N CYS A 111 8.78 -38.19 6.75
CA CYS A 111 10.07 -37.70 7.21
C CYS A 111 10.33 -38.20 8.64
N ASP A 112 11.56 -38.64 8.90
CA ASP A 112 12.00 -39.22 10.18
C ASP A 112 12.71 -38.22 11.11
N ALA A 113 12.74 -36.93 10.78
CA ALA A 113 13.40 -35.90 11.58
C ALA A 113 12.98 -35.90 13.06
N GLY A 114 11.73 -36.28 13.37
CA GLY A 114 11.26 -36.39 14.75
C GLY A 114 11.92 -37.48 15.60
N THR A 115 12.62 -38.45 15.01
CA THR A 115 13.28 -39.56 15.73
C THR A 115 14.73 -39.27 16.10
N ALA A 116 15.41 -38.42 15.33
CA ALA A 116 16.79 -37.97 15.55
C ALA A 116 16.91 -36.46 15.23
N PRO A 117 16.20 -35.60 15.96
CA PRO A 117 16.04 -34.20 15.59
C PRO A 117 17.34 -33.39 15.65
N GLU A 118 18.32 -33.82 16.43
CA GLU A 118 19.58 -33.10 16.69
C GLU A 118 20.59 -33.08 15.52
N ASN A 119 20.39 -33.90 14.48
CA ASN A 119 21.33 -33.97 13.36
C ASN A 119 20.61 -34.22 12.02
N ALA A 120 20.46 -33.16 11.22
CA ALA A 120 19.76 -33.24 9.94
C ALA A 120 20.50 -34.08 8.89
N ASN A 121 21.76 -34.46 9.10
CA ASN A 121 22.47 -35.37 8.19
C ASN A 121 21.97 -36.82 8.28
N ASN A 122 21.32 -37.19 9.38
CA ASN A 122 20.78 -38.53 9.58
C ASN A 122 19.35 -38.69 9.05
N TRP A 123 18.72 -37.60 8.62
CA TRP A 123 17.34 -37.62 8.16
C TRP A 123 17.23 -38.22 6.75
N ASN A 124 16.12 -38.91 6.50
CA ASN A 124 15.84 -39.51 5.21
C ASN A 124 15.57 -38.47 4.10
N GLY A 125 15.59 -38.91 2.85
CA GLY A 125 15.35 -38.05 1.67
C GLY A 125 13.91 -37.52 1.53
N ASN A 126 12.99 -37.88 2.43
CA ASN A 126 11.62 -37.37 2.43
C ASN A 126 11.47 -36.06 3.21
N CYS A 127 12.42 -35.73 4.08
CA CYS A 127 12.42 -34.47 4.82
C CYS A 127 12.60 -33.26 3.88
N LEU A 128 11.81 -32.22 4.08
CA LEU A 128 11.78 -31.03 3.24
C LEU A 128 13.13 -30.31 3.22
N ALA A 129 13.85 -30.31 4.33
CA ALA A 129 15.20 -29.75 4.43
C ALA A 129 16.21 -30.43 3.46
N LYS A 130 15.91 -31.65 2.98
CA LYS A 130 16.70 -32.37 1.96
C LYS A 130 16.16 -32.21 0.54
N ARG A 131 14.98 -31.61 0.36
CA ARG A 131 14.29 -31.45 -0.93
C ARG A 131 14.38 -30.00 -1.44
N THR A 132 15.59 -29.51 -1.68
CA THR A 132 15.83 -28.14 -2.14
C THR A 132 15.99 -28.07 -3.67
N PRO A 133 15.31 -27.15 -4.38
CA PRO A 133 14.42 -26.10 -3.84
C PRO A 133 13.01 -26.60 -3.50
N ILE A 134 12.44 -26.10 -2.41
CA ILE A 134 11.04 -26.29 -2.01
C ILE A 134 10.35 -24.93 -1.88
N GLN A 135 9.11 -24.83 -2.38
CA GLN A 135 8.26 -23.67 -2.14
C GLN A 135 7.10 -24.07 -1.25
N CYS A 136 6.83 -23.31 -0.19
CA CYS A 136 5.72 -23.58 0.72
C CYS A 136 4.36 -23.64 -0.01
N SER A 137 4.23 -22.89 -1.12
CA SER A 137 3.04 -22.87 -1.97
C SER A 137 2.74 -24.18 -2.68
N GLN A 138 3.68 -25.14 -2.71
CA GLN A 138 3.44 -26.50 -3.23
C GLN A 138 2.64 -27.37 -2.24
N CYS A 139 2.48 -26.93 -0.98
CA CYS A 139 1.71 -27.67 0.03
C CYS A 139 0.59 -26.82 0.61
N HIS A 140 0.81 -25.51 0.73
CA HIS A 140 -0.13 -24.55 1.26
C HIS A 140 -0.60 -23.63 0.15
N TYR A 141 -1.90 -23.65 -0.17
CA TYR A 141 -2.42 -22.83 -1.26
C TYR A 141 -2.15 -21.33 -1.03
N SER A 142 -1.72 -20.63 -2.08
CA SER A 142 -1.50 -19.19 -2.06
C SER A 142 -2.08 -18.56 -3.34
N PRO A 143 -3.16 -17.77 -3.21
CA PRO A 143 -3.73 -17.05 -4.35
C PRO A 143 -2.72 -16.15 -5.08
N ALA A 144 -1.66 -15.69 -4.40
CA ALA A 144 -0.64 -14.82 -4.98
C ALA A 144 0.13 -15.46 -6.15
N VAL A 145 0.22 -16.79 -6.18
CA VAL A 145 0.90 -17.56 -7.23
C VAL A 145 -0.07 -18.33 -8.13
N ASP A 146 -1.37 -18.31 -7.81
CA ASP A 146 -2.45 -18.81 -8.66
C ASP A 146 -2.89 -17.72 -9.65
N LEU A 147 -2.02 -17.46 -10.64
CA LEU A 147 -2.23 -16.38 -11.61
C LEU A 147 -3.46 -16.62 -12.51
N ALA A 148 -3.86 -17.89 -12.68
CA ALA A 148 -5.03 -18.27 -13.46
C ALA A 148 -6.33 -18.22 -12.64
N GLN A 149 -6.24 -18.03 -11.32
CA GLN A 149 -7.36 -17.97 -10.38
C GLN A 149 -8.27 -19.19 -10.47
N LEU A 150 -7.67 -20.36 -10.70
CA LEU A 150 -8.42 -21.62 -10.79
C LEU A 150 -8.85 -22.13 -9.41
N GLY A 151 -8.32 -21.50 -8.35
CA GLY A 151 -8.48 -22.00 -7.00
C GLY A 151 -7.56 -23.18 -6.74
N PRO A 152 -7.62 -23.75 -5.52
CA PRO A 152 -6.87 -24.94 -5.20
C PRO A 152 -7.28 -26.12 -6.09
N THR A 153 -6.31 -26.88 -6.60
CA THR A 153 -6.49 -28.11 -7.39
C THR A 153 -5.72 -29.29 -6.80
N ASP A 154 -6.28 -30.50 -6.92
CA ASP A 154 -5.64 -31.75 -6.52
C ASP A 154 -4.92 -32.47 -7.68
N ASP A 155 -4.75 -31.79 -8.83
CA ASP A 155 -4.14 -32.40 -10.03
C ASP A 155 -2.61 -32.47 -9.91
N VAL A 156 -2.14 -33.68 -9.59
CA VAL A 156 -0.72 -34.08 -9.49
C VAL A 156 0.06 -33.95 -10.81
N ALA A 157 -0.59 -33.93 -11.98
CA ALA A 157 0.10 -33.88 -13.27
C ALA A 157 0.60 -32.47 -13.63
N SER A 158 0.04 -31.43 -13.00
CA SER A 158 0.31 -30.03 -13.35
C SER A 158 1.58 -29.44 -12.71
N GLN A 159 2.23 -30.14 -11.77
CA GLN A 159 3.28 -29.59 -10.88
C GLN A 159 2.84 -28.36 -10.05
N VAL A 160 1.56 -27.98 -10.12
CA VAL A 160 0.95 -26.91 -9.33
C VAL A 160 0.17 -27.58 -8.20
N PHE A 161 0.91 -28.15 -7.25
CA PHE A 161 0.29 -28.72 -6.06
C PHE A 161 -0.40 -27.61 -5.26
N GLN A 162 -1.72 -27.58 -5.31
CA GLN A 162 -2.55 -26.60 -4.60
C GLN A 162 -3.75 -27.32 -3.96
N LYS A 163 -3.47 -28.21 -3.01
CA LYS A 163 -4.50 -29.13 -2.48
C LYS A 163 -5.79 -28.43 -2.02
N THR A 164 -6.96 -28.96 -2.39
CA THR A 164 -8.28 -28.47 -1.95
C THR A 164 -8.55 -28.66 -0.45
N VAL A 165 -7.79 -29.55 0.20
CA VAL A 165 -7.96 -29.97 1.61
C VAL A 165 -6.82 -29.47 2.52
N GLY A 166 -5.98 -28.54 2.03
CA GLY A 166 -4.84 -27.99 2.77
C GLY A 166 -5.14 -26.64 3.42
N THR A 167 -4.47 -26.34 4.53
CA THR A 167 -4.45 -24.99 5.09
C THR A 167 -3.65 -24.06 4.17
N SER A 168 -4.17 -22.87 3.88
CA SER A 168 -3.52 -21.89 3.01
C SER A 168 -2.21 -21.35 3.60
N MET A 169 -1.41 -20.69 2.76
CA MET A 169 -0.23 -19.95 3.20
C MET A 169 -0.56 -18.87 4.22
N SER A 170 -1.69 -18.16 4.05
CA SER A 170 -2.07 -17.09 4.99
C SER A 170 -2.39 -17.65 6.37
N SER A 171 -3.10 -18.77 6.44
CA SER A 171 -3.46 -19.38 7.71
C SER A 171 -2.25 -20.03 8.39
N VAL A 172 -1.40 -20.79 7.67
CA VAL A 172 -0.21 -21.39 8.32
C VAL A 172 0.86 -20.39 8.72
N MET A 173 0.86 -19.19 8.14
CA MET A 173 1.74 -18.10 8.58
C MET A 173 1.02 -17.23 9.62
N HIS A 174 0.00 -16.48 9.25
CA HIS A 174 -0.57 -15.46 10.15
C HIS A 174 -1.32 -16.08 11.33
N LYS A 175 -2.25 -17.04 11.08
CA LYS A 175 -3.03 -17.66 12.15
C LYS A 175 -2.13 -18.45 13.11
N PHE A 176 -1.16 -19.20 12.58
CA PHE A 176 -0.21 -19.93 13.42
C PHE A 176 0.61 -19.00 14.31
N HIS A 177 1.11 -17.86 13.80
CA HIS A 177 1.88 -16.93 14.63
C HIS A 177 0.98 -16.17 15.62
N SER A 178 -0.27 -15.88 15.26
CA SER A 178 -1.23 -15.22 16.15
C SER A 178 -1.58 -16.01 17.42
N GLN A 179 -1.35 -17.35 17.41
CA GLN A 179 -1.64 -18.19 18.58
C GLN A 179 -0.67 -17.96 19.76
N TYR A 180 0.49 -17.34 19.49
CA TYR A 180 1.48 -17.07 20.51
C TYR A 180 1.22 -15.68 21.11
N GLY A 181 0.41 -15.65 22.17
CA GLY A 181 0.18 -14.42 22.93
C GLY A 181 1.50 -13.75 23.33
N ALA A 182 1.56 -12.42 23.21
CA ALA A 182 2.75 -11.59 23.43
C ALA A 182 3.91 -11.78 22.44
N LEU A 183 3.73 -12.53 21.34
CA LEU A 183 4.74 -12.55 20.26
C LEU A 183 4.81 -11.19 19.56
N PHE A 184 3.67 -10.55 19.35
CA PHE A 184 3.54 -9.27 18.68
C PHE A 184 2.66 -8.33 19.51
N PRO A 185 3.04 -7.05 19.67
CA PRO A 185 2.18 -6.07 20.31
C PRO A 185 0.97 -5.71 19.42
N ASP A 186 -0.18 -5.44 20.04
CA ASP A 186 -1.37 -4.96 19.33
C ASP A 186 -1.20 -3.50 18.91
N MET A 187 -1.74 -3.13 17.74
CA MET A 187 -1.75 -1.74 17.29
C MET A 187 -2.90 -0.98 17.96
N PRO A 188 -2.65 0.10 18.71
CA PRO A 188 -3.73 0.97 19.21
C PRO A 188 -4.60 1.46 18.05
N PRO A 189 -5.91 1.74 18.20
CA PRO A 189 -6.73 2.26 17.09
C PRO A 189 -6.23 3.59 16.49
N PRO A 190 -6.61 3.94 15.25
CA PRO A 190 -6.17 5.18 14.59
C PRO A 190 -6.44 6.50 15.32
N ASP A 191 -7.54 6.58 16.10
CA ASP A 191 -7.89 7.75 16.91
C ASP A 191 -7.22 7.75 18.30
N ASP A 192 -6.45 6.71 18.63
CA ASP A 192 -5.72 6.64 19.88
C ASP A 192 -4.53 7.62 19.86
N THR A 193 -4.60 8.62 20.73
CA THR A 193 -3.57 9.65 20.86
C THR A 193 -2.19 9.11 21.24
N THR A 194 -2.08 7.90 21.79
CA THR A 194 -0.81 7.26 22.14
C THR A 194 -0.01 6.86 20.90
N ARG A 195 -0.65 6.64 19.75
CA ARG A 195 0.03 6.26 18.49
C ARG A 195 1.20 7.17 18.14
N ASN A 196 1.04 8.48 18.37
CA ASN A 196 2.01 9.51 18.01
C ASN A 196 2.90 9.94 19.21
N LYS A 197 2.83 9.24 20.35
CA LYS A 197 3.70 9.49 21.50
C LYS A 197 4.96 8.62 21.45
N PRO A 198 6.05 9.03 22.12
CA PRO A 198 7.27 8.21 22.20
C PRO A 198 6.97 6.83 22.78
N ALA A 199 7.42 5.77 22.09
CA ALA A 199 7.17 4.39 22.49
C ALA A 199 7.81 4.04 23.85
N VAL A 200 8.99 4.60 24.13
CA VAL A 200 9.72 4.44 25.39
C VAL A 200 8.91 4.86 26.63
N ASP A 201 8.02 5.85 26.48
CA ASP A 201 7.19 6.36 27.57
C ASP A 201 5.84 5.64 27.67
N HIS A 202 5.54 4.73 26.73
CA HIS A 202 4.21 4.14 26.53
C HIS A 202 4.27 2.61 26.41
N GLY A 203 5.07 1.97 27.26
CA GLY A 203 5.09 0.51 27.41
C GLY A 203 6.19 -0.23 26.64
N TYR A 204 7.06 0.48 25.93
CA TYR A 204 8.15 -0.10 25.14
C TYR A 204 9.51 0.51 25.51
N PRO A 205 10.05 0.24 26.72
CA PRO A 205 11.25 0.90 27.23
C PRO A 205 12.51 0.66 26.39
N ASP A 206 12.54 -0.43 25.61
CA ASP A 206 13.66 -0.79 24.73
C ASP A 206 13.56 -0.18 23.32
N ALA A 207 12.52 0.62 23.03
CA ALA A 207 12.36 1.29 21.75
C ALA A 207 13.40 2.41 21.54
N ASP A 208 13.63 2.82 20.29
CA ASP A 208 14.36 4.07 20.01
C ASP A 208 13.55 5.25 20.59
N PRO A 209 14.16 6.16 21.39
CA PRO A 209 13.47 7.32 21.96
C PRO A 209 12.79 8.24 20.93
N LYS A 210 13.18 8.18 19.66
CA LYS A 210 12.56 8.95 18.56
C LYS A 210 11.37 8.25 17.92
N GLN A 211 11.17 6.97 18.21
CA GLN A 211 10.13 6.17 17.60
C GLN A 211 8.81 6.38 18.31
N SER A 212 7.76 6.64 17.54
CA SER A 212 6.39 6.66 18.07
C SER A 212 5.88 5.24 18.35
N VAL A 213 4.85 5.09 19.20
CA VAL A 213 4.19 3.80 19.47
C VAL A 213 3.78 3.12 18.16
N LYS A 214 3.15 3.85 17.24
CA LYS A 214 2.73 3.34 15.93
C LYS A 214 3.90 2.79 15.12
N GLU A 215 5.01 3.53 15.05
CA GLU A 215 6.19 3.09 14.31
C GLU A 215 6.86 1.88 14.97
N TYR A 216 6.90 1.82 16.30
CA TYR A 216 7.45 0.70 17.05
C TYR A 216 6.65 -0.57 16.82
N VAL A 217 5.34 -0.50 17.07
CA VAL A 217 4.44 -1.64 16.89
C VAL A 217 4.47 -2.11 15.44
N LEU A 218 4.49 -1.21 14.44
CA LEU A 218 4.59 -1.60 13.04
C LEU A 218 5.89 -2.37 12.73
N GLN A 219 7.03 -1.92 13.26
CA GLN A 219 8.33 -2.58 13.13
C GLN A 219 8.36 -3.95 13.82
N GLU A 220 7.68 -4.07 14.96
CA GLU A 220 7.63 -5.31 15.74
C GLU A 220 6.52 -6.28 15.33
N THR A 221 5.67 -5.92 14.36
CA THR A 221 4.57 -6.76 13.85
C THR A 221 4.75 -7.10 12.37
N CYS A 222 3.99 -6.47 11.48
CA CYS A 222 3.91 -6.79 10.06
C CYS A 222 5.28 -6.67 9.38
N TYR A 223 6.10 -5.70 9.78
CA TYR A 223 7.42 -5.44 9.17
C TYR A 223 8.49 -6.43 9.59
N GLN A 224 8.23 -7.31 10.56
CA GLN A 224 9.10 -8.45 10.84
C GLN A 224 9.15 -9.39 9.63
N CYS A 225 8.02 -9.58 8.94
CA CYS A 225 7.94 -10.52 7.82
C CYS A 225 7.79 -9.81 6.48
N HIS A 226 6.96 -8.78 6.38
CA HIS A 226 6.78 -8.06 5.12
C HIS A 226 7.95 -7.10 4.84
N PRO A 227 8.19 -6.70 3.58
CA PRO A 227 9.27 -5.77 3.21
C PRO A 227 9.14 -4.40 3.90
N GLY A 228 9.58 -4.31 5.15
CA GLY A 228 9.10 -3.30 6.09
C GLY A 228 10.21 -2.67 6.89
N LYS A 229 11.05 -3.47 7.58
CA LYS A 229 12.20 -2.96 8.36
C LYS A 229 13.16 -2.13 7.52
N ARG A 230 13.33 -2.49 6.24
CA ARG A 230 14.22 -1.80 5.29
C ARG A 230 13.46 -1.06 4.21
N THR A 231 12.61 -1.80 3.50
CA THR A 231 11.91 -1.28 2.31
C THR A 231 10.78 -0.32 2.66
N GLN A 232 10.22 -0.42 3.87
CA GLN A 232 9.06 0.35 4.32
C GLN A 232 7.98 0.35 3.23
N CYS A 233 7.48 -0.85 2.91
CA CYS A 233 6.59 -1.04 1.77
C CYS A 233 5.39 -0.08 1.83
N LEU A 234 4.86 0.16 3.04
CA LEU A 234 3.86 1.18 3.33
C LEU A 234 4.54 2.51 3.68
N ARG A 235 4.63 3.42 2.71
CA ARG A 235 5.28 4.74 2.85
C ARG A 235 4.52 5.89 2.17
N GLY A 236 3.35 5.57 1.60
CA GLY A 236 2.52 6.51 0.83
C GLY A 236 1.84 7.60 1.63
N ALA A 237 0.95 8.32 0.94
CA ALA A 237 0.05 9.31 1.53
C ALA A 237 -0.80 8.74 2.69
N MET A 238 -1.16 7.43 2.64
CA MET A 238 -1.88 6.77 3.73
C MET A 238 -1.04 6.65 5.00
N PHE A 239 0.23 6.23 4.89
CA PHE A 239 1.17 6.20 6.02
C PHE A 239 1.37 7.57 6.64
N SER A 240 1.56 8.57 5.76
CA SER A 240 1.70 9.98 6.12
C SER A 240 0.45 10.51 6.85
N GLY A 241 -0.73 10.01 6.45
CA GLY A 241 -2.02 10.25 7.10
C GLY A 241 -2.25 9.46 8.39
N GLY A 242 -1.27 8.69 8.87
CA GLY A 242 -1.35 7.94 10.13
C GLY A 242 -1.92 6.52 10.01
N VAL A 243 -2.27 6.08 8.80
CA VAL A 243 -2.85 4.75 8.53
C VAL A 243 -1.73 3.73 8.36
N VAL A 244 -1.82 2.60 9.06
CA VAL A 244 -0.86 1.49 9.04
C VAL A 244 -1.48 0.19 8.49
N CYS A 245 -0.68 -0.87 8.41
CA CYS A 245 -1.10 -2.16 7.87
C CYS A 245 -2.36 -2.71 8.56
N GLN A 246 -2.43 -2.60 9.89
CA GLN A 246 -3.53 -3.10 10.71
C GLN A 246 -4.86 -2.37 10.44
N ASP A 247 -4.79 -1.07 10.17
CA ASP A 247 -5.98 -0.26 9.86
C ASP A 247 -6.65 -0.68 8.56
N CYS A 248 -5.85 -1.23 7.64
CA CYS A 248 -6.30 -1.75 6.37
C CYS A 248 -6.60 -3.25 6.43
N HIS A 249 -5.74 -4.09 7.00
CA HIS A 249 -5.81 -5.55 6.88
C HIS A 249 -6.29 -6.28 8.14
N GLY A 250 -6.39 -5.58 9.28
CA GLY A 250 -6.60 -6.18 10.60
C GLY A 250 -5.32 -6.73 11.23
N GLU A 251 -5.48 -7.37 12.38
CA GLU A 251 -4.39 -8.00 13.11
C GLU A 251 -4.00 -9.36 12.51
N MET A 252 -2.90 -9.94 12.99
CA MET A 252 -2.40 -11.24 12.49
C MET A 252 -3.46 -12.36 12.52
N ALA A 253 -4.31 -12.37 13.54
CA ALA A 253 -5.40 -13.35 13.64
C ALA A 253 -6.43 -13.15 12.52
N ASP A 254 -6.78 -11.90 12.20
CA ASP A 254 -7.73 -11.56 11.16
C ASP A 254 -7.19 -11.91 9.77
N VAL A 255 -5.94 -11.56 9.51
CA VAL A 255 -5.26 -11.86 8.24
C VAL A 255 -5.18 -13.38 8.04
N GLY A 256 -4.96 -14.13 9.13
CA GLY A 256 -4.90 -15.58 9.14
C GLY A 256 -6.25 -16.29 9.11
N HIS A 257 -7.35 -15.61 9.47
CA HIS A 257 -8.70 -16.14 9.48
C HIS A 257 -9.31 -16.17 8.07
N ASP A 258 -8.68 -16.91 7.18
CA ASP A 258 -9.09 -17.03 5.78
C ASP A 258 -10.02 -18.22 5.52
N PHE A 259 -10.44 -18.39 4.26
CA PHE A 259 -11.36 -19.43 3.80
C PHE A 259 -10.95 -20.88 4.15
N THR A 260 -9.66 -21.13 4.42
CA THR A 260 -9.18 -22.47 4.84
C THR A 260 -9.24 -22.68 6.35
N SER A 261 -9.65 -21.66 7.11
CA SER A 261 -9.52 -21.61 8.56
C SER A 261 -10.79 -21.12 9.28
N GLY A 262 -11.92 -21.07 8.58
CA GLY A 262 -13.24 -20.70 9.11
C GLY A 262 -13.74 -19.32 8.67
N GLY A 263 -12.91 -18.52 8.00
CA GLY A 263 -13.30 -17.20 7.50
C GLY A 263 -13.84 -17.21 6.08
N THR A 264 -14.14 -16.02 5.56
CA THR A 264 -14.58 -15.79 4.18
C THR A 264 -13.53 -15.07 3.34
N ARG A 265 -12.47 -14.55 3.98
CA ARG A 265 -11.39 -13.83 3.31
C ARG A 265 -10.62 -14.76 2.38
N VAL A 266 -10.41 -14.32 1.14
CA VAL A 266 -9.44 -14.91 0.21
C VAL A 266 -8.21 -14.01 0.18
N PRO A 267 -7.05 -14.44 0.69
CA PRO A 267 -5.84 -13.61 0.71
C PRO A 267 -5.49 -13.11 -0.70
N TRP A 268 -5.02 -11.87 -0.86
CA TRP A 268 -4.72 -11.23 -2.14
C TRP A 268 -5.91 -10.93 -3.06
N ALA A 269 -7.12 -11.35 -2.70
CA ALA A 269 -8.35 -11.09 -3.47
C ALA A 269 -9.35 -10.26 -2.64
N SER A 270 -9.60 -10.66 -1.39
CA SER A 270 -10.40 -9.95 -0.41
C SER A 270 -9.55 -8.90 0.31
N GLU A 271 -9.07 -7.91 -0.45
CA GLU A 271 -8.27 -6.81 0.07
C GLU A 271 -9.12 -5.54 0.27
N PRO A 272 -8.69 -4.64 1.16
CA PRO A 272 -9.33 -3.35 1.35
C PRO A 272 -9.37 -2.55 0.05
N LYS A 273 -10.51 -1.91 -0.15
CA LYS A 273 -10.80 -1.07 -1.31
C LYS A 273 -10.63 0.39 -0.95
N CYS A 274 -10.41 1.27 -1.92
CA CYS A 274 -10.35 2.72 -1.68
C CYS A 274 -11.67 3.20 -1.06
N GLN A 275 -12.81 2.70 -1.52
CA GLN A 275 -14.14 2.91 -0.91
C GLN A 275 -14.30 2.41 0.54
N SER A 276 -13.37 1.61 1.05
CA SER A 276 -13.39 1.21 2.46
C SER A 276 -13.02 2.38 3.38
N CYS A 277 -12.24 3.35 2.89
CA CYS A 277 -11.93 4.57 3.63
C CYS A 277 -12.49 5.84 2.98
N HIS A 278 -12.65 5.84 1.66
CA HIS A 278 -13.22 6.92 0.86
C HIS A 278 -14.69 6.63 0.56
N THR A 279 -15.50 6.58 1.62
CA THR A 279 -16.89 6.13 1.57
C THR A 279 -17.83 7.07 0.83
N GLY A 280 -17.41 8.32 0.60
CA GLY A 280 -18.22 9.33 -0.05
C GLY A 280 -17.41 10.60 -0.30
N ASP A 281 -18.11 11.70 -0.55
CA ASP A 281 -17.51 12.99 -0.87
C ASP A 281 -18.00 14.09 0.10
N ALA A 282 -17.58 15.35 -0.11
CA ALA A 282 -17.91 16.44 0.82
C ALA A 282 -19.42 16.70 0.95
N GLY A 283 -20.20 16.40 -0.10
CA GLY A 283 -21.64 16.55 -0.08
C GLY A 283 -22.32 15.40 0.67
N ARG A 284 -21.78 14.19 0.52
CA ARG A 284 -22.30 12.94 1.10
C ARG A 284 -21.15 12.04 1.56
N PRO A 285 -20.63 12.21 2.79
CA PRO A 285 -19.48 11.43 3.26
C PRO A 285 -19.76 9.93 3.43
N ASN A 286 -21.02 9.54 3.67
CA ASN A 286 -21.51 8.15 3.76
C ASN A 286 -20.76 7.26 4.77
N HIS A 287 -20.27 7.84 5.87
CA HIS A 287 -19.57 7.07 6.90
C HIS A 287 -20.52 6.08 7.60
N PRO A 288 -20.12 4.80 7.75
CA PRO A 288 -20.88 3.86 8.57
C PRO A 288 -20.75 4.23 10.06
N SER A 289 -21.75 3.82 10.85
CA SER A 289 -21.72 3.99 12.30
C SER A 289 -20.51 3.28 12.91
N GLY A 290 -19.82 3.95 13.84
CA GLY A 290 -18.63 3.41 14.51
C GLY A 290 -17.32 3.55 13.72
N ALA A 291 -17.35 4.19 12.54
CA ALA A 291 -16.13 4.48 11.81
C ALA A 291 -15.30 5.60 12.46
N ILE A 292 -13.98 5.42 12.49
CA ILE A 292 -13.04 6.48 12.83
C ILE A 292 -12.86 7.39 11.61
N VAL A 293 -13.30 8.63 11.75
CA VAL A 293 -13.25 9.67 10.70
C VAL A 293 -12.01 10.52 10.90
N ALA A 294 -11.31 10.86 9.82
CA ALA A 294 -10.19 11.78 9.86
C ALA A 294 -10.65 13.21 10.19
N ASP A 295 -9.72 14.07 10.62
CA ASP A 295 -10.00 15.48 10.97
C ASP A 295 -10.64 16.29 9.84
N ASP A 296 -10.43 15.88 8.57
CA ASP A 296 -11.06 16.51 7.41
C ASP A 296 -12.56 16.20 7.25
N GLY A 297 -13.09 15.23 8.01
CA GLY A 297 -14.49 14.84 7.98
C GLY A 297 -14.96 14.13 6.70
N ILE A 298 -14.04 13.72 5.80
CA ILE A 298 -14.36 13.15 4.48
C ILE A 298 -13.84 11.73 4.32
N ARG A 299 -12.68 11.40 4.89
CA ARG A 299 -12.12 10.04 4.80
C ARG A 299 -12.13 9.35 6.16
N LEU A 300 -12.14 8.03 6.14
CA LEU A 300 -11.95 7.19 7.33
C LEU A 300 -10.47 6.86 7.51
N LEU A 301 -10.11 6.53 8.74
CA LEU A 301 -8.76 6.09 9.11
C LEU A 301 -8.64 4.56 9.25
N GLN A 302 -9.71 3.82 8.94
CA GLN A 302 -9.76 2.36 9.03
C GLN A 302 -10.66 1.77 7.94
N ALA A 303 -10.30 0.59 7.44
CA ALA A 303 -11.06 -0.13 6.43
C ALA A 303 -12.16 -1.03 7.02
N TYR A 304 -12.19 -1.21 8.35
CA TYR A 304 -13.14 -2.05 9.07
C TYR A 304 -13.74 -1.30 10.26
N VAL A 305 -15.00 -1.56 10.60
CA VAL A 305 -15.67 -1.01 11.81
C VAL A 305 -15.89 -2.04 12.92
N ASN A 306 -15.89 -3.34 12.59
CA ASN A 306 -16.02 -4.49 13.50
C ASN A 306 -15.14 -5.64 12.97
N ASP A 307 -15.02 -6.76 13.71
CA ASP A 307 -14.23 -7.96 13.41
C ASP A 307 -13.93 -8.13 11.90
N ALA A 308 -12.64 -8.12 11.55
CA ALA A 308 -12.07 -7.82 10.23
C ALA A 308 -12.35 -8.83 9.09
N ASN A 309 -13.50 -9.50 9.13
CA ASN A 309 -13.94 -10.45 8.12
C ASN A 309 -14.43 -9.80 6.82
N ALA A 310 -14.85 -8.52 6.82
CA ALA A 310 -15.30 -7.82 5.61
C ALA A 310 -15.01 -6.31 5.67
N PRO A 311 -14.25 -5.74 4.70
CA PRO A 311 -14.00 -4.30 4.65
C PRO A 311 -15.31 -3.52 4.45
N ILE A 312 -15.29 -2.27 4.88
CA ILE A 312 -16.35 -1.30 4.58
C ILE A 312 -16.54 -1.24 3.06
N ALA A 313 -17.79 -1.31 2.62
CA ALA A 313 -18.16 -1.23 1.22
C ALA A 313 -19.05 -0.01 0.97
N SER A 314 -18.63 0.86 0.05
CA SER A 314 -19.43 1.99 -0.42
C SER A 314 -19.47 2.02 -1.95
N PRO A 315 -20.20 1.09 -2.59
CA PRO A 315 -20.19 0.90 -4.04
C PRO A 315 -20.74 2.09 -4.84
N ASN A 316 -21.46 3.00 -4.17
CA ASN A 316 -21.97 4.23 -4.77
C ASN A 316 -21.06 5.44 -4.50
N SER A 317 -19.91 5.24 -3.87
CA SER A 317 -18.91 6.30 -3.68
C SER A 317 -18.31 6.71 -5.03
N ARG A 318 -17.98 7.99 -5.16
CA ARG A 318 -17.18 8.54 -6.26
C ARG A 318 -15.78 7.92 -6.35
N PHE A 319 -15.32 7.34 -5.25
CA PHE A 319 -14.04 6.67 -5.12
C PHE A 319 -14.16 5.15 -5.21
N ALA A 320 -15.36 4.62 -5.45
CA ALA A 320 -15.59 3.20 -5.59
C ALA A 320 -14.80 2.61 -6.77
N GLU A 321 -14.16 1.49 -6.50
CA GLU A 321 -13.51 0.66 -7.51
C GLU A 321 -14.38 -0.56 -7.81
N ASN A 322 -14.02 -1.27 -8.89
CA ASN A 322 -14.60 -2.57 -9.20
C ASN A 322 -14.25 -3.61 -8.11
N GLU A 323 -14.78 -4.83 -8.24
CA GLU A 323 -14.53 -5.82 -7.19
C GLU A 323 -13.09 -6.32 -7.11
N ASN A 324 -12.29 -6.16 -8.17
CA ASN A 324 -10.96 -6.73 -8.29
C ASN A 324 -9.87 -5.65 -8.33
N LEU A 325 -9.15 -5.46 -7.22
CA LEU A 325 -7.95 -4.63 -7.14
C LEU A 325 -6.65 -5.43 -7.37
N TYR A 326 -5.52 -4.73 -7.50
CA TYR A 326 -4.16 -5.29 -7.50
C TYR A 326 -3.86 -6.24 -8.68
N ARG A 327 -3.32 -7.45 -8.43
CA ARG A 327 -3.05 -8.43 -9.49
C ARG A 327 -4.30 -8.86 -10.26
N GLN A 328 -5.48 -8.58 -9.72
CA GLN A 328 -6.76 -8.88 -10.35
C GLN A 328 -7.37 -7.65 -11.05
N SER A 329 -6.75 -6.47 -10.93
CA SER A 329 -7.19 -5.27 -11.64
C SER A 329 -7.14 -5.50 -13.15
N GLY A 330 -8.29 -5.44 -13.82
CA GLY A 330 -8.40 -5.60 -15.26
C GLY A 330 -8.86 -6.98 -15.76
N ASN A 331 -9.12 -7.95 -14.89
CA ASN A 331 -9.67 -9.26 -15.30
C ASN A 331 -11.17 -9.23 -15.66
N GLU A 332 -11.87 -8.11 -15.39
CA GLU A 332 -13.29 -7.96 -15.73
C GLU A 332 -13.51 -6.94 -16.85
N LYS A 333 -13.96 -7.43 -18.01
CA LYS A 333 -14.31 -6.62 -19.18
C LYS A 333 -15.70 -5.99 -19.12
N THR A 334 -16.49 -6.26 -18.09
CA THR A 334 -17.96 -6.11 -18.10
C THR A 334 -18.49 -4.82 -17.45
N LEU A 335 -17.67 -4.00 -16.80
CA LEU A 335 -18.10 -2.75 -16.17
C LEU A 335 -17.41 -1.53 -16.80
N GLN A 336 -18.19 -0.52 -17.17
CA GLN A 336 -17.78 0.62 -18.00
C GLN A 336 -16.83 1.61 -17.29
N PHE A 337 -16.68 1.48 -15.97
CA PHE A 337 -15.76 2.25 -15.11
C PHE A 337 -14.56 1.41 -14.62
N SER A 338 -14.44 0.15 -15.09
CA SER A 338 -13.62 -0.92 -14.51
C SER A 338 -12.17 -0.99 -15.05
N GLN A 339 -11.78 -0.06 -15.93
CA GLN A 339 -10.47 -0.05 -16.60
C GLN A 339 -9.70 1.25 -16.32
N GLY A 340 -10.10 1.97 -15.26
CA GLY A 340 -9.65 3.33 -15.00
C GLY A 340 -9.96 4.29 -16.16
N HIS A 341 -9.21 5.38 -16.27
CA HIS A 341 -9.48 6.42 -17.27
C HIS A 341 -9.00 5.98 -18.65
N LYS A 342 -9.89 5.34 -19.42
CA LYS A 342 -9.63 4.81 -20.77
C LYS A 342 -8.52 3.74 -20.83
N GLY A 343 -8.46 2.86 -19.83
CA GLY A 343 -7.47 1.77 -19.78
C GLY A 343 -6.22 2.10 -18.96
N VAL A 344 -6.14 3.30 -18.39
CA VAL A 344 -5.08 3.66 -17.43
C VAL A 344 -5.45 3.10 -16.05
N MET A 345 -4.66 2.14 -15.56
CA MET A 345 -4.85 1.56 -14.22
C MET A 345 -4.65 2.60 -13.11
N CYS A 346 -5.27 2.36 -11.96
CA CYS A 346 -5.23 3.25 -10.80
C CYS A 346 -3.80 3.64 -10.40
N GLU A 347 -2.88 2.68 -10.39
CA GLU A 347 -1.47 2.86 -10.03
C GLU A 347 -0.71 3.75 -11.03
N GLY A 348 -1.19 3.85 -12.28
CA GLY A 348 -0.65 4.79 -13.26
C GLY A 348 -0.89 6.25 -12.89
N CYS A 349 -1.99 6.53 -12.17
CA CYS A 349 -2.31 7.87 -11.68
C CYS A 349 -1.86 8.08 -10.23
N HIS A 350 -2.01 7.09 -9.36
CA HIS A 350 -1.82 7.23 -7.91
C HIS A 350 -0.48 6.72 -7.40
N GLY A 351 0.26 5.89 -8.16
CA GLY A 351 1.36 5.10 -7.65
C GLY A 351 0.89 3.77 -7.03
N SER A 352 1.84 2.95 -6.56
CA SER A 352 1.52 1.67 -5.90
C SER A 352 0.66 1.89 -4.65
N THR A 353 -0.30 1.02 -4.35
CA THR A 353 -1.21 1.19 -3.20
C THR A 353 -0.49 1.39 -1.87
N HIS A 354 0.63 0.69 -1.61
CA HIS A 354 1.40 0.92 -0.37
C HIS A 354 2.34 2.14 -0.45
N ALA A 355 2.50 2.74 -1.62
CA ALA A 355 3.31 3.92 -1.87
C ALA A 355 2.55 4.98 -2.69
N ILE A 356 1.25 5.17 -2.41
CA ILE A 356 0.42 6.15 -3.10
C ILE A 356 1.04 7.53 -2.95
N TRP A 357 1.10 8.28 -4.05
CA TRP A 357 1.66 9.61 -4.08
C TRP A 357 0.73 10.66 -3.46
N PRO A 358 1.28 11.71 -2.84
CA PRO A 358 2.72 11.95 -2.67
C PRO A 358 3.30 11.15 -1.51
N ILE A 359 4.60 10.83 -1.61
CA ILE A 359 5.39 10.47 -0.43
C ILE A 359 5.83 11.76 0.26
N ASP A 360 5.73 11.81 1.58
CA ASP A 360 6.10 12.98 2.38
C ASP A 360 7.57 13.36 2.18
N ASN A 361 8.48 12.39 2.26
CA ASN A 361 9.88 12.59 1.91
C ASN A 361 9.98 13.10 0.45
N PRO A 362 10.38 14.36 0.24
CA PRO A 362 10.42 14.95 -1.10
C PRO A 362 11.45 14.27 -2.01
N PHE A 363 12.45 13.61 -1.44
CA PHE A 363 13.51 12.91 -2.17
C PHE A 363 13.22 11.42 -2.39
N ALA A 364 12.04 10.94 -2.00
CA ALA A 364 11.66 9.55 -2.25
C ALA A 364 11.58 9.26 -3.76
N ASN A 365 12.21 8.17 -4.19
CA ASN A 365 12.22 7.75 -5.60
C ASN A 365 10.80 7.55 -6.16
N ASP A 366 9.82 7.18 -5.31
CA ASP A 366 8.43 7.03 -5.74
C ASP A 366 7.84 8.33 -6.30
N ASN A 367 8.27 9.50 -5.82
CA ASN A 367 7.78 10.80 -6.32
C ASN A 367 8.33 11.15 -7.72
N VAL A 368 9.35 10.45 -8.22
CA VAL A 368 10.04 10.78 -9.48
C VAL A 368 9.09 10.68 -10.67
N ALA A 369 8.31 9.60 -10.75
CA ALA A 369 7.38 9.38 -11.86
C ALA A 369 6.37 10.53 -11.98
N ALA A 370 5.67 10.85 -10.88
CA ALA A 370 4.75 11.98 -10.83
C ALA A 370 5.42 13.30 -11.22
N THR A 371 6.60 13.57 -10.66
CA THR A 371 7.32 14.82 -10.93
C THR A 371 7.74 14.95 -12.39
N GLN A 372 8.21 13.87 -13.02
CA GLN A 372 8.57 13.87 -14.44
C GLN A 372 7.35 14.08 -15.35
N LEU A 373 6.20 13.53 -14.97
CA LEU A 373 4.99 13.54 -15.80
C LEU A 373 4.23 14.86 -15.73
N GLN A 374 4.10 15.45 -14.53
CA GLN A 374 3.24 16.62 -14.32
C GLN A 374 3.93 17.81 -13.65
N GLY A 375 5.24 17.73 -13.40
CA GLY A 375 6.05 18.80 -12.80
C GLY A 375 5.99 18.89 -11.27
N HIS A 376 5.20 18.05 -10.60
CA HIS A 376 5.11 18.02 -9.14
C HIS A 376 4.78 16.62 -8.60
N LYS A 377 5.12 16.37 -7.32
CA LYS A 377 4.71 15.16 -6.60
C LYS A 377 3.21 15.14 -6.31
N GLY A 378 2.63 13.94 -6.25
CA GLY A 378 1.22 13.68 -6.00
C GLY A 378 0.58 12.83 -7.09
N SER A 379 -0.67 12.43 -6.90
CA SER A 379 -1.43 11.72 -7.94
C SER A 379 -1.51 12.58 -9.22
N ILE A 380 -1.48 11.93 -10.38
CA ILE A 380 -1.57 12.58 -11.69
C ILE A 380 -2.93 13.25 -11.81
N ILE A 381 -2.93 14.58 -11.83
CA ILE A 381 -4.14 15.41 -11.91
C ILE A 381 -4.03 16.52 -12.97
N GLN A 382 -2.84 16.72 -13.55
CA GLN A 382 -2.70 17.58 -14.73
C GLN A 382 -3.17 16.83 -15.97
N CYS A 383 -4.33 17.19 -16.52
CA CYS A 383 -4.87 16.55 -17.74
C CYS A 383 -3.90 16.64 -18.93
N GLY A 384 -3.10 17.72 -19.00
CA GLY A 384 -2.07 17.91 -20.01
C GLY A 384 -0.95 16.87 -20.01
N THR A 385 -0.85 16.04 -18.97
CA THR A 385 0.06 14.88 -18.94
C THR A 385 -0.25 13.88 -20.05
N CYS A 386 -1.53 13.75 -20.43
CA CYS A 386 -2.00 12.78 -21.41
C CYS A 386 -2.79 13.39 -22.56
N HIS A 387 -3.50 14.50 -22.33
CA HIS A 387 -4.36 15.13 -23.31
C HIS A 387 -3.67 16.31 -23.98
N THR A 388 -3.82 16.41 -25.29
CA THR A 388 -3.45 17.59 -26.07
C THR A 388 -4.71 18.39 -26.41
N GLY A 389 -4.60 19.71 -26.44
CA GLY A 389 -5.75 20.59 -26.74
C GLY A 389 -6.73 20.77 -25.59
N ASP A 390 -7.64 21.72 -25.75
CA ASP A 390 -8.56 22.16 -24.69
C ASP A 390 -9.69 21.16 -24.51
N LEU A 391 -9.92 20.77 -23.26
CA LEU A 391 -10.98 19.83 -22.88
C LEU A 391 -12.31 20.55 -22.62
N GLY A 392 -12.31 21.88 -22.53
CA GLY A 392 -13.49 22.71 -22.34
C GLY A 392 -14.18 22.49 -20.99
N LEU A 393 -15.46 22.88 -20.91
CA LEU A 393 -16.29 22.65 -19.73
C LEU A 393 -16.72 21.18 -19.62
N THR A 394 -15.96 20.38 -18.86
CA THR A 394 -16.25 18.96 -18.65
C THR A 394 -15.97 18.48 -17.22
N LEU A 395 -16.78 17.52 -16.76
CA LEU A 395 -16.56 16.70 -15.57
C LEU A 395 -16.29 15.22 -15.93
N GLN A 396 -15.90 14.95 -17.18
CA GLN A 396 -15.65 13.58 -17.67
C GLN A 396 -14.25 13.06 -17.30
N GLY A 397 -13.53 13.75 -16.41
CA GLY A 397 -12.27 13.27 -15.86
C GLY A 397 -12.48 12.15 -14.83
N PRO A 398 -11.38 11.50 -14.39
CA PRO A 398 -11.42 10.52 -13.30
C PRO A 398 -12.14 11.10 -12.08
N HIS A 399 -12.97 10.31 -11.40
CA HIS A 399 -13.74 10.74 -10.21
C HIS A 399 -14.68 11.95 -10.44
N GLY A 400 -14.96 12.32 -11.70
CA GLY A 400 -15.72 13.54 -12.00
C GLY A 400 -14.88 14.82 -11.91
N LEU A 401 -13.55 14.69 -11.99
CA LEU A 401 -12.64 15.83 -12.01
C LEU A 401 -12.82 16.64 -13.30
N HIS A 402 -12.74 17.96 -13.14
CA HIS A 402 -12.60 18.90 -14.23
C HIS A 402 -11.12 19.30 -14.41
N PRO A 403 -10.72 19.73 -15.61
CA PRO A 403 -9.37 20.21 -15.81
C PRO A 403 -9.14 21.53 -15.05
N VAL A 404 -7.99 21.66 -14.40
CA VAL A 404 -7.57 22.87 -13.69
C VAL A 404 -6.15 23.18 -14.13
N ALA A 405 -5.97 24.20 -14.97
CA ALA A 405 -4.64 24.58 -15.42
C ALA A 405 -4.24 25.97 -14.91
N PRO A 406 -2.98 26.16 -14.51
CA PRO A 406 -2.46 27.47 -14.15
C PRO A 406 -2.31 28.32 -15.40
N ILE A 407 -2.60 29.62 -15.32
CA ILE A 407 -2.18 30.59 -16.35
C ILE A 407 -0.66 30.76 -16.28
N SER A 408 0.06 30.52 -17.37
CA SER A 408 1.47 30.90 -17.46
C SER A 408 1.58 32.43 -17.56
N MET A 409 2.28 33.04 -16.60
CA MET A 409 2.42 34.50 -16.50
C MET A 409 3.09 35.12 -17.74
N ASN A 410 3.89 34.34 -18.49
CA ASN A 410 4.67 34.82 -19.63
C ASN A 410 3.97 34.69 -20.98
N SER A 411 2.98 33.80 -21.11
CA SER A 411 2.41 33.43 -22.42
C SER A 411 0.89 33.57 -22.52
N GLY A 412 0.19 33.89 -21.42
CA GLY A 412 -1.27 34.10 -21.42
C GLY A 412 -2.08 32.87 -21.82
N GLN A 413 -1.38 31.74 -21.93
CA GLN A 413 -1.86 30.39 -22.13
C GLN A 413 -1.53 29.61 -20.85
N PRO A 414 -2.25 28.55 -20.55
CA PRO A 414 -1.81 27.64 -19.52
C PRO A 414 -0.43 27.06 -19.81
N ASP A 415 0.28 26.69 -18.74
CA ASP A 415 1.67 26.20 -18.81
C ASP A 415 1.85 24.95 -19.70
N THR A 416 0.73 24.32 -20.08
CA THR A 416 0.66 23.19 -21.01
C THR A 416 0.39 23.57 -22.48
N GLY A 417 0.35 24.86 -22.82
CA GLY A 417 0.06 25.33 -24.20
C GLY A 417 -1.40 25.15 -24.64
N VAL A 418 -2.31 24.92 -23.69
CA VAL A 418 -3.72 24.60 -23.92
C VAL A 418 -4.59 25.48 -23.03
N ASP A 419 -5.56 26.23 -23.55
CA ASP A 419 -6.43 27.15 -22.77
C ASP A 419 -7.51 26.48 -21.89
N ILE A 420 -7.07 25.63 -20.95
CA ILE A 420 -7.90 25.03 -19.90
C ILE A 420 -8.47 26.09 -18.90
N THR A 421 -8.16 27.38 -19.06
CA THR A 421 -8.66 28.45 -18.16
C THR A 421 -10.17 28.68 -18.27
N VAL A 422 -10.79 28.13 -19.33
CA VAL A 422 -12.24 28.09 -19.53
C VAL A 422 -12.95 27.58 -18.27
N TRP A 423 -12.44 26.54 -17.61
CA TRP A 423 -13.10 26.05 -16.40
C TRP A 423 -13.13 27.12 -15.32
N ASN A 424 -11.99 27.65 -14.91
CA ASN A 424 -11.91 28.69 -13.88
C ASN A 424 -12.81 29.91 -14.16
N ARG A 425 -12.89 30.36 -15.42
CA ARG A 425 -13.69 31.54 -15.79
C ARG A 425 -15.19 31.26 -15.96
N ASP A 426 -15.53 30.17 -16.62
CA ASP A 426 -16.86 29.95 -17.19
C ASP A 426 -17.70 28.95 -16.38
N HIS A 427 -17.11 28.24 -15.41
CA HIS A 427 -17.86 27.28 -14.55
C HIS A 427 -18.82 27.94 -13.54
N LYS A 428 -18.80 29.27 -13.37
CA LYS A 428 -19.72 30.01 -12.49
C LYS A 428 -21.20 29.81 -12.83
N ASP A 429 -21.48 29.43 -14.08
CA ASP A 429 -22.81 29.18 -14.63
C ASP A 429 -23.13 27.67 -14.73
N ALA A 430 -22.22 26.82 -14.25
CA ALA A 430 -22.45 25.37 -14.16
C ALA A 430 -23.37 25.01 -12.98
N ASP A 431 -23.84 23.76 -12.97
CA ASP A 431 -24.67 23.23 -11.89
C ASP A 431 -23.88 23.21 -10.57
N ARG A 432 -24.28 24.11 -9.66
CA ARG A 432 -23.64 24.31 -8.35
C ARG A 432 -23.73 23.08 -7.46
N THR A 433 -24.76 22.24 -7.63
CA THR A 433 -24.94 21.03 -6.80
C THR A 433 -23.84 20.01 -7.06
N LEU A 434 -23.30 19.97 -8.29
CA LEU A 434 -22.19 19.08 -8.63
C LEU A 434 -20.88 19.54 -7.98
N CYS A 435 -20.68 20.85 -7.82
CA CYS A 435 -19.49 21.43 -7.20
C CYS A 435 -19.42 21.14 -5.69
N GLN A 436 -20.56 21.13 -5.00
CA GLN A 436 -20.64 20.90 -3.55
C GLN A 436 -20.03 19.56 -3.11
N ASN A 437 -19.99 18.57 -4.01
CA ASN A 437 -19.39 17.27 -3.76
C ASN A 437 -17.88 17.34 -3.48
N CYS A 438 -17.17 18.33 -4.03
CA CYS A 438 -15.72 18.50 -3.82
C CYS A 438 -15.39 19.81 -3.08
N HIS A 439 -16.16 20.87 -3.32
CA HIS A 439 -15.93 22.20 -2.77
C HIS A 439 -16.73 22.48 -1.49
N GLY A 440 -17.44 21.48 -0.96
CA GLY A 440 -18.24 21.61 0.25
C GLY A 440 -19.63 22.17 -0.03
N LYS A 441 -20.58 21.87 0.87
CA LYS A 441 -21.99 22.32 0.74
C LYS A 441 -22.14 23.83 0.72
N ASP A 442 -21.22 24.54 1.36
CA ASP A 442 -21.15 25.99 1.42
C ASP A 442 -20.28 26.59 0.31
N GLY A 443 -19.55 25.78 -0.47
CA GLY A 443 -18.64 26.27 -1.51
C GLY A 443 -17.32 26.84 -0.98
N LEU A 444 -16.99 26.60 0.29
CA LEU A 444 -15.79 27.15 0.93
C LEU A 444 -14.54 26.28 0.77
N GLY A 445 -14.61 25.27 -0.10
CA GLY A 445 -13.52 24.34 -0.34
C GLY A 445 -13.48 23.22 0.69
N THR A 446 -12.87 22.12 0.29
CA THR A 446 -12.45 21.02 1.17
C THR A 446 -11.12 20.45 0.68
N VAL A 447 -10.57 19.49 1.42
CA VAL A 447 -9.39 18.72 1.02
C VAL A 447 -9.52 18.06 -0.36
N LEU A 448 -10.73 17.82 -0.87
CA LEU A 448 -10.98 17.30 -2.23
C LEU A 448 -10.76 18.34 -3.33
N SER A 449 -10.92 19.62 -3.01
CA SER A 449 -10.77 20.75 -3.94
C SER A 449 -9.38 21.39 -3.91
N ARG A 450 -8.46 20.87 -3.09
CA ARG A 450 -7.16 21.51 -2.85
C ARG A 450 -6.31 21.60 -4.11
N ALA A 451 -5.58 22.71 -4.27
CA ALA A 451 -4.62 22.89 -5.35
C ALA A 451 -3.46 21.88 -5.23
N ALA A 452 -3.29 21.01 -6.24
CA ALA A 452 -2.22 19.99 -6.23
C ALA A 452 -0.80 20.56 -6.47
N ALA A 453 -0.73 21.77 -7.03
CA ALA A 453 0.48 22.56 -7.28
C ALA A 453 0.10 24.04 -7.22
N ASP A 454 1.09 24.93 -7.18
CA ASP A 454 0.86 26.37 -7.21
C ASP A 454 0.07 26.74 -8.47
N ARG A 455 -0.93 27.61 -8.28
CA ARG A 455 -1.86 28.02 -9.34
C ARG A 455 -1.86 29.53 -9.49
N THR A 456 -2.12 29.95 -10.73
CA THR A 456 -2.58 31.31 -11.02
C THR A 456 -3.97 31.22 -11.61
N LEU A 457 -4.93 31.83 -10.93
CA LEU A 457 -6.35 31.79 -11.22
C LEU A 457 -6.85 33.16 -11.69
N GLU A 458 -7.82 33.21 -12.60
CA GLU A 458 -8.42 34.47 -13.05
C GLU A 458 -9.64 34.85 -12.21
N CYS A 459 -9.73 36.13 -11.83
CA CYS A 459 -10.74 36.64 -10.93
C CYS A 459 -11.84 37.43 -11.64
N ASP A 460 -13.04 37.44 -11.06
CA ASP A 460 -14.16 38.25 -11.54
C ASP A 460 -13.96 39.75 -11.29
N LYS A 461 -13.21 40.13 -10.24
CA LYS A 461 -13.03 41.50 -9.76
C LYS A 461 -11.60 41.74 -9.25
N LEU A 462 -11.16 43.01 -9.31
CA LEU A 462 -9.91 43.44 -8.72
C LEU A 462 -9.99 43.48 -7.19
N ASN A 463 -8.84 43.27 -6.53
CA ASN A 463 -8.67 43.32 -5.07
C ASN A 463 -9.46 42.28 -4.26
N ARG A 464 -10.23 41.39 -4.89
CA ARG A 464 -10.79 40.20 -4.22
C ARG A 464 -9.61 39.32 -3.78
N ASN A 465 -9.45 39.08 -2.49
CA ASN A 465 -8.42 38.18 -1.94
C ASN A 465 -7.00 38.40 -2.51
N GLY A 466 -6.65 39.64 -2.87
CA GLY A 466 -5.34 39.96 -3.46
C GLY A 466 -5.24 39.81 -4.98
N CYS A 467 -6.36 39.69 -5.71
CA CYS A 467 -6.35 39.70 -7.18
C CYS A 467 -5.77 41.01 -7.73
N GLN A 468 -4.73 40.91 -8.55
CA GLN A 468 -4.01 42.03 -9.14
C GLN A 468 -4.14 42.05 -10.67
N ASN A 469 -3.91 43.22 -11.27
CA ASN A 469 -3.85 43.35 -12.73
C ASN A 469 -2.47 42.94 -13.25
N TYR A 470 -2.47 42.04 -14.23
CA TYR A 470 -1.28 41.64 -14.98
C TYR A 470 -1.53 41.86 -16.47
N ASN A 471 -0.55 42.44 -17.17
CA ASN A 471 -0.57 42.49 -18.62
C ASN A 471 0.08 41.22 -19.17
N ILE A 472 -0.71 40.37 -19.83
CA ILE A 472 -0.22 39.15 -20.44
C ILE A 472 -0.56 39.18 -21.93
N ASN A 473 0.46 39.17 -22.78
CA ASN A 473 0.34 39.32 -24.24
C ASN A 473 -0.54 40.51 -24.67
N GLY A 474 -0.40 41.66 -24.00
CA GLY A 474 -1.18 42.86 -24.32
C GLY A 474 -2.62 42.84 -23.80
N LYS A 475 -3.05 41.79 -23.10
CA LYS A 475 -4.36 41.71 -22.43
C LYS A 475 -4.20 41.90 -20.93
N ASN A 476 -4.97 42.83 -20.35
CA ASN A 476 -5.02 42.98 -18.90
C ASN A 476 -5.92 41.89 -18.31
N ARG A 477 -5.34 41.05 -17.44
CA ARG A 477 -6.04 40.00 -16.70
C ARG A 477 -5.96 40.24 -15.20
N LYS A 478 -7.01 39.86 -14.47
CA LYS A 478 -7.09 39.95 -13.01
C LYS A 478 -6.72 38.60 -12.44
N LEU A 479 -5.57 38.48 -11.80
CA LEU A 479 -5.04 37.18 -11.40
C LEU A 479 -4.80 37.09 -9.90
N LEU A 480 -5.08 35.90 -9.36
CA LEU A 480 -4.78 35.48 -8.00
C LEU A 480 -3.76 34.35 -8.05
N PHE A 481 -2.68 34.50 -7.30
CA PHE A 481 -1.76 33.40 -7.04
C PHE A 481 -2.26 32.59 -5.84
N VAL A 482 -2.23 31.27 -5.96
CA VAL A 482 -2.71 30.34 -4.94
C VAL A 482 -1.64 29.28 -4.73
N ASP A 483 -1.17 29.15 -3.50
CA ASP A 483 -0.18 28.14 -3.13
C ASP A 483 -0.76 26.73 -3.23
N LYS A 484 0.11 25.77 -3.55
CA LYS A 484 -0.20 24.34 -3.41
C LYS A 484 -0.79 24.05 -2.02
N GLY A 485 -1.82 23.21 -1.99
CA GLY A 485 -2.50 22.77 -0.78
C GLY A 485 -3.67 23.66 -0.39
N THR A 486 -3.80 24.86 -0.95
CA THR A 486 -4.95 25.74 -0.70
C THR A 486 -6.24 25.07 -1.18
N GLU A 487 -7.22 24.94 -0.30
CA GLU A 487 -8.57 24.49 -0.64
C GLU A 487 -9.25 25.55 -1.50
N ILE A 488 -9.68 25.17 -2.70
CA ILE A 488 -10.23 26.13 -3.65
C ILE A 488 -11.70 26.37 -3.30
N SER A 489 -12.00 27.53 -2.74
CA SER A 489 -13.37 28.00 -2.50
C SER A 489 -13.87 28.89 -3.64
N CYS A 490 -15.19 29.01 -3.78
CA CYS A 490 -15.79 29.89 -4.78
C CYS A 490 -15.42 31.36 -4.55
N ASP A 491 -15.34 31.79 -3.29
CA ASP A 491 -15.10 33.19 -2.92
C ASP A 491 -13.68 33.68 -3.21
N LEU A 492 -12.72 32.78 -3.48
CA LEU A 492 -11.35 33.12 -3.90
C LEU A 492 -11.35 33.95 -5.19
N CYS A 493 -12.03 33.48 -6.22
CA CYS A 493 -11.94 34.07 -7.56
C CYS A 493 -13.21 34.81 -7.99
N HIS A 494 -14.38 34.42 -7.47
CA HIS A 494 -15.67 35.03 -7.81
C HIS A 494 -16.59 35.08 -6.60
N SER A 495 -17.77 35.70 -6.71
CA SER A 495 -18.73 35.62 -5.59
C SER A 495 -19.19 34.17 -5.39
N ASN A 496 -19.24 33.74 -4.13
CA ASN A 496 -19.85 32.47 -3.78
C ASN A 496 -21.36 32.61 -3.87
N LYS A 497 -21.96 31.90 -4.83
CA LYS A 497 -23.41 31.89 -5.05
C LYS A 497 -24.06 30.58 -4.64
N ILE A 498 -23.35 29.69 -3.93
CA ILE A 498 -23.90 28.40 -3.54
C ILE A 498 -25.08 28.54 -2.56
N ASN A 499 -25.11 29.63 -1.78
CA ASN A 499 -26.19 29.95 -0.84
C ASN A 499 -27.04 31.17 -1.25
N ASP A 500 -26.85 31.67 -2.48
CA ASP A 500 -27.69 32.74 -3.02
C ASP A 500 -28.91 32.08 -3.68
N ASP A 501 -30.01 31.96 -2.92
CA ASP A 501 -31.33 31.56 -3.40
C ASP A 501 -31.91 32.54 -4.44
#